data_AF-A0A836VN10-F1
#
_entry.id   AF-A0A836VN10-F1
#
_cell.length_a   1.000
_cell.length_b   1.000
_cell.length_c   1.000
_cell.angle_alpha   90.00
_cell.angle_beta   90.00
_cell.angle_gamma   90.00
#
_symmetry.space_group_name_H-M   'P 1'
#
loop_
_entity.id
_entity.type
_entity.pdbx_description
1 polymer ?
#
loop_
_entity_poly.entity_id
_entity_poly.type
_entity_poly.pdbx_seq_one_letter_code
_entity_poly.pdbx_strand_id
1 'polypeptide(L)'
;MGNVEKSLKDIGSFTKLPGANLFTTSTTKLFNWAQKSSLWPLSFGLACCAIEMMATFASRYDLDRLGMITRASPRQSDLMIIAGTVTIKMAERIKTLYDQMASPKWVIAAGSCAISGDHYRHIYSVVPGVDWVIPVDVYVPGCPPRPEDFIEGIMELQNLISNGKISPTYNVSTGGKNQIDIKKTKTKKQKNLIENKFINKNELLNYASQYKNKDFLYLKFITATDFEEGLTLTYVISNTKLGEDMEFHVNLGNSLEIDSLSELFVGADWQEREIYDLFGISFSGHPNLKRIMMPEDWIGHPLKKEYDMDTHNSPYRPTREEYESWKTKL
;
A
#
# COMPACT_ATOMS: atom_id res chain seq x y z
N MET A 1 -2.57 27.13 17.97
CA MET A 1 -2.50 28.51 18.51
C MET A 1 -3.24 28.50 19.85
N GLY A 2 -2.52 28.67 20.96
CA GLY A 2 -3.10 28.53 22.31
C GLY A 2 -4.11 29.64 22.58
N ASN A 3 -5.30 29.26 23.07
CA ASN A 3 -6.34 30.21 23.45
C ASN A 3 -5.87 31.01 24.70
N VAL A 4 -5.68 32.32 24.52
CA VAL A 4 -5.16 33.26 25.54
C VAL A 4 -6.19 33.53 26.65
N GLU A 5 -7.44 33.08 26.48
CA GLU A 5 -8.52 33.27 27.46
C GLU A 5 -8.52 32.24 28.60
N LYS A 6 -7.73 31.15 28.51
CA LYS A 6 -7.60 30.19 29.62
C LYS A 6 -6.69 30.76 30.72
N SER A 7 -7.31 31.55 31.59
CA SER A 7 -6.72 32.06 32.84
C SER A 7 -6.20 30.92 33.73
N LEU A 8 -5.19 31.21 34.56
CA LEU A 8 -4.65 30.36 35.64
C LEU A 8 -5.71 29.63 36.50
N LYS A 9 -6.96 30.12 36.50
CA LYS A 9 -8.11 29.50 37.18
C LYS A 9 -8.60 28.19 36.55
N ASP A 10 -8.32 27.94 35.27
CA ASP A 10 -8.68 26.68 34.57
C ASP A 10 -7.65 25.56 34.77
N ILE A 11 -6.54 25.87 35.46
CA ILE A 11 -5.43 24.95 35.66
C ILE A 11 -5.66 24.05 36.89
N GLY A 12 -6.44 24.48 37.88
CA GLY A 12 -6.69 23.68 39.09
C GLY A 12 -7.68 24.24 40.12
N SER A 13 -8.12 23.39 41.04
CA SER A 13 -8.87 23.76 42.24
C SER A 13 -7.94 23.97 43.43
N PHE A 14 -8.25 24.98 44.25
CA PHE A 14 -7.55 25.26 45.50
C PHE A 14 -8.15 24.42 46.63
N THR A 15 -7.33 23.59 47.29
CA THR A 15 -7.73 22.90 48.51
C THR A 15 -7.26 23.72 49.71
N LYS A 16 -8.20 24.23 50.52
CA LYS A 16 -7.89 24.99 51.74
C LYS A 16 -7.61 24.03 52.90
N LEU A 17 -6.39 24.07 53.44
CA LEU A 17 -6.05 23.52 54.74
C LEU A 17 -6.00 24.66 55.78
N PRO A 18 -6.21 24.40 57.09
CA PRO A 18 -6.13 25.46 58.09
C PRO A 18 -4.71 26.03 58.13
N GLY A 19 -4.56 27.27 57.65
CA GLY A 19 -3.29 28.02 57.63
C GLY A 19 -2.53 28.05 56.30
N ALA A 20 -2.96 27.31 55.25
CA ALA A 20 -2.32 27.35 53.94
C ALA A 20 -3.29 27.01 52.79
N ASN A 21 -3.18 27.76 51.68
CA ASN A 21 -3.81 27.41 50.40
C ASN A 21 -2.85 26.51 49.62
N LEU A 22 -3.11 25.20 49.57
CA LEU A 22 -2.29 24.25 48.80
C LEU A 22 -2.92 24.03 47.41
N PHE A 23 -2.16 24.34 46.36
CA PHE A 23 -2.55 24.10 44.97
C PHE A 23 -2.29 22.62 44.64
N THR A 24 -3.29 21.74 44.82
CA THR A 24 -3.11 20.27 44.66
C THR A 24 -3.58 19.71 43.32
N THR A 25 -3.81 20.55 42.32
CA THR A 25 -4.11 20.12 40.94
C THR A 25 -2.94 20.54 40.03
N SER A 26 -2.15 19.69 39.40
CA SER A 26 -1.92 18.25 39.51
C SER A 26 -0.51 18.08 38.92
N THR A 27 0.47 17.60 39.68
CA THR A 27 1.85 17.44 39.17
C THR A 27 1.88 16.61 37.88
N THR A 28 0.96 15.65 37.77
CA THR A 28 0.71 14.84 36.57
C THR A 28 0.30 15.66 35.34
N LYS A 29 -0.59 16.65 35.46
CA LYS A 29 -1.02 17.50 34.34
C LYS A 29 0.10 18.41 33.87
N LEU A 30 0.95 18.87 34.79
CA LEU A 30 2.16 19.62 34.45
C LEU A 30 3.16 18.73 33.68
N PHE A 31 3.44 17.52 34.17
CA PHE A 31 4.35 16.59 33.50
C PHE A 31 3.82 16.13 32.14
N ASN A 32 2.52 15.84 32.02
CA ASN A 32 1.89 15.48 30.75
C ASN A 32 1.90 16.64 29.76
N TRP A 33 1.69 17.88 30.25
CA TRP A 33 1.81 19.07 29.43
C TRP A 33 3.25 19.26 28.94
N ALA A 34 4.24 19.12 29.82
CA ALA A 34 5.65 19.23 29.45
C ALA A 34 6.04 18.18 28.40
N GLN A 35 5.67 16.92 28.61
CA GLN A 35 5.94 15.82 27.68
C GLN A 35 5.28 16.04 26.31
N LYS A 36 3.98 16.38 26.26
CA LYS A 36 3.31 16.59 24.97
C LYS A 36 3.84 17.81 24.21
N SER A 37 4.34 18.82 24.94
CA SER A 37 4.83 20.08 24.37
C SER A 37 6.23 20.00 23.77
N SER A 38 6.97 18.91 24.00
CA SER A 38 8.37 18.78 23.59
C SER A 38 8.72 17.35 23.18
N LEU A 39 7.98 16.81 22.21
CA LEU A 39 8.25 15.47 21.65
C LEU A 39 9.42 15.51 20.66
N TRP A 40 10.49 14.78 20.93
CA TRP A 40 11.68 14.67 20.09
C TRP A 40 11.74 13.32 19.37
N PRO A 41 11.27 13.26 18.11
CA PRO A 41 11.24 12.03 17.35
C PRO A 41 12.62 11.56 16.90
N LEU A 42 12.89 10.27 17.12
CA LEU A 42 13.80 9.45 16.37
C LEU A 42 13.14 9.09 15.04
N SER A 43 13.51 9.82 14.00
CA SER A 43 12.98 9.66 12.65
C SER A 43 13.55 8.39 11.99
N PHE A 44 12.75 7.32 11.91
CA PHE A 44 13.07 6.09 11.20
C PHE A 44 12.49 6.11 9.78
N GLY A 45 13.19 6.80 8.88
CA GLY A 45 12.82 6.85 7.46
C GLY A 45 13.30 5.63 6.69
N LEU A 46 12.41 4.67 6.43
CA LEU A 46 12.75 3.39 5.78
C LEU A 46 12.43 3.39 4.27
N ALA A 47 11.34 4.05 3.87
CA ALA A 47 10.85 4.02 2.48
C ALA A 47 10.17 5.36 2.10
N CYS A 48 9.22 5.34 1.16
CA CYS A 48 8.53 6.52 0.62
C CYS A 48 7.87 7.42 1.69
N CYS A 49 7.34 6.83 2.78
CA CYS A 49 6.74 7.60 3.88
C CYS A 49 7.76 8.52 4.59
N ALA A 50 9.07 8.25 4.46
CA ALA A 50 10.10 9.12 4.98
C ALA A 50 10.13 10.48 4.28
N ILE A 51 9.83 10.52 2.98
CA ILE A 51 9.79 11.77 2.19
C ILE A 51 8.64 12.64 2.70
N GLU A 52 7.49 12.02 2.96
CA GLU A 52 6.32 12.74 3.47
C GLU A 52 6.54 13.21 4.92
N MET A 53 7.24 12.42 5.74
CA MET A 53 7.73 12.87 7.04
C MET A 53 8.73 14.03 6.90
N MET A 54 9.62 14.04 5.91
CA MET A 54 10.50 15.20 5.68
C MET A 54 9.69 16.43 5.24
N ALA A 55 8.63 16.24 4.47
CA ALA A 55 7.72 17.32 4.09
C ALA A 55 6.98 17.93 5.29
N THR A 56 6.61 17.13 6.30
CA THR A 56 6.01 17.66 7.54
C THR A 56 6.98 18.50 8.38
N PHE A 57 8.27 18.17 8.36
CA PHE A 57 9.33 19.00 8.96
C PHE A 57 9.74 20.19 8.10
N ALA A 58 9.34 20.26 6.84
CA ALA A 58 9.66 21.38 5.96
C ALA A 58 8.83 22.62 6.32
N SER A 59 9.29 23.78 5.83
CA SER A 59 8.76 25.11 6.17
C SER A 59 7.26 25.32 5.94
N ARG A 60 6.62 24.53 5.07
CA ARG A 60 5.17 24.62 4.81
C ARG A 60 4.34 24.19 6.02
N TYR A 61 4.74 23.11 6.69
CA TYR A 61 3.98 22.51 7.79
C TYR A 61 4.63 22.74 9.15
N ASP A 62 5.96 22.87 9.15
CA ASP A 62 6.83 23.25 10.27
C ASP A 62 6.44 22.56 11.57
N LEU A 63 6.78 21.27 11.70
CA LEU A 63 6.55 20.52 12.94
C LEU A 63 7.35 21.06 14.14
N ASP A 64 8.42 21.84 13.91
CA ASP A 64 9.20 22.45 14.98
C ASP A 64 8.36 23.43 15.82
N ARG A 65 7.34 24.07 15.21
CA ARG A 65 6.37 24.92 15.93
C ARG A 65 5.55 24.19 17.00
N LEU A 66 5.46 22.86 16.92
CA LEU A 66 4.81 22.01 17.92
C LEU A 66 5.77 21.54 19.01
N GLY A 67 7.01 22.06 19.03
CA GLY A 67 8.08 21.68 19.96
C GLY A 67 8.80 20.40 19.55
N MET A 68 8.70 20.00 18.28
CA MET A 68 9.25 18.74 17.79
C MET A 68 10.55 18.91 17.02
N ILE A 69 11.63 18.41 17.61
CA ILE A 69 12.96 18.43 17.01
C ILE A 69 13.41 17.00 16.75
N THR A 70 13.74 16.69 15.50
CA THR A 70 14.28 15.37 15.16
C THR A 70 15.65 15.14 15.81
N ARG A 71 15.82 13.98 16.43
CA ARG A 71 17.09 13.55 17.03
C ARG A 71 17.59 12.30 16.32
N ALA A 72 18.86 12.30 15.96
CA ALA A 72 19.51 11.13 15.36
C ALA A 72 19.86 10.05 16.39
N SER A 73 19.95 10.41 17.67
CA SER A 73 20.33 9.50 18.75
C SER A 73 19.10 8.99 19.49
N PRO A 74 18.92 7.66 19.63
CA PRO A 74 17.80 7.08 20.38
C PRO A 74 17.85 7.45 21.88
N ARG A 75 19.04 7.76 22.42
CA ARG A 75 19.24 8.04 23.85
C ARG A 75 18.67 9.39 24.28
N GLN A 76 18.38 10.27 23.32
CA GLN A 76 17.86 11.62 23.54
C GLN A 76 16.46 11.80 22.95
N SER A 77 15.91 10.78 22.29
CA SER A 77 14.56 10.80 21.72
C SER A 77 13.57 10.14 22.66
N ASP A 78 12.36 10.68 22.69
CA ASP A 78 11.21 10.14 23.42
C ASP A 78 10.15 9.53 22.48
N LEU A 79 10.11 9.94 21.21
CA LEU A 79 9.20 9.40 20.20
C LEU A 79 9.98 8.63 19.15
N MET A 80 9.50 7.47 18.70
CA MET A 80 10.03 6.74 17.55
C MET A 80 9.00 6.76 16.43
N ILE A 81 9.34 7.34 15.28
CA ILE A 81 8.45 7.36 14.11
C ILE A 81 8.98 6.36 13.09
N ILE A 82 8.20 5.32 12.81
CA ILE A 82 8.56 4.31 11.82
C ILE A 82 7.81 4.62 10.53
N ALA A 83 8.54 5.21 9.58
CA ALA A 83 8.00 5.69 8.32
C ALA A 83 8.45 4.79 7.17
N GLY A 84 7.60 3.83 6.80
CA GLY A 84 7.79 2.95 5.65
C GLY A 84 7.94 1.46 5.98
N THR A 85 8.39 0.69 4.98
CA THR A 85 8.43 -0.78 5.03
C THR A 85 9.48 -1.30 5.99
N VAL A 86 9.06 -2.19 6.92
CA VAL A 86 9.97 -2.88 7.85
C VAL A 86 10.33 -4.26 7.30
N THR A 87 11.61 -4.45 6.99
CA THR A 87 12.12 -5.77 6.60
C THR A 87 12.50 -6.61 7.83
N ILE A 88 12.50 -7.95 7.69
CA ILE A 88 12.87 -8.87 8.77
C ILE A 88 14.27 -8.56 9.32
N LYS A 89 15.23 -8.25 8.43
CA LYS A 89 16.59 -7.88 8.83
C LYS A 89 16.65 -6.56 9.60
N MET A 90 15.75 -5.63 9.29
CA MET A 90 15.68 -4.32 9.96
C MET A 90 14.95 -4.40 11.30
N ALA A 91 14.04 -5.35 11.48
CA ALA A 91 13.26 -5.54 12.70
C ALA A 91 14.12 -5.61 13.97
N GLU A 92 15.22 -6.38 13.94
CA GLU A 92 16.14 -6.50 15.08
C GLU A 92 16.78 -5.14 15.47
N ARG A 93 17.10 -4.32 14.46
CA ARG A 93 17.71 -2.98 14.66
C ARG A 93 16.69 -2.01 15.25
N ILE A 94 15.45 -2.04 14.76
CA ILE A 94 14.34 -1.28 15.32
C ILE A 94 14.15 -1.64 16.79
N LYS A 95 14.11 -2.93 17.12
CA LYS A 95 13.98 -3.41 18.50
C LYS A 95 15.12 -2.91 19.40
N THR A 96 16.36 -3.04 18.93
CA THR A 96 17.55 -2.60 19.66
C THR A 96 17.50 -1.10 19.99
N LEU A 97 17.10 -0.28 19.01
CA LEU A 97 17.03 1.17 19.18
C LEU A 97 15.87 1.58 20.08
N TYR A 98 14.72 0.94 19.94
CA TYR A 98 13.60 1.12 20.85
C TYR A 98 13.98 0.78 22.29
N ASP A 99 14.73 -0.30 22.51
CA ASP A 99 15.19 -0.70 23.85
C ASP A 99 16.22 0.29 24.44
N GLN A 100 16.99 0.97 23.59
CA GLN A 100 17.95 2.01 24.01
C GLN A 100 17.31 3.38 24.31
N MET A 101 16.06 3.60 23.92
CA MET A 101 15.33 4.83 24.25
C MET A 101 14.96 4.88 25.73
N ALA A 102 15.10 6.06 26.33
CA ALA A 102 14.74 6.33 27.72
C ALA A 102 13.21 6.35 27.89
N SER A 103 12.73 6.01 29.09
CA SER A 103 11.32 6.18 29.45
C SER A 103 11.07 7.63 29.90
N PRO A 104 9.93 8.25 29.56
CA PRO A 104 8.81 7.73 28.75
C PRO A 104 9.13 7.72 27.25
N LYS A 105 8.66 6.67 26.54
CA LYS A 105 8.83 6.53 25.09
C LYS A 105 7.55 6.13 24.37
N TRP A 106 7.38 6.65 23.16
CA TRP A 106 6.21 6.42 22.32
C TRP A 106 6.60 5.98 20.91
N VAL A 107 5.66 5.34 20.21
CA VAL A 107 5.87 4.84 18.85
C VAL A 107 4.70 5.22 17.95
N ILE A 108 5.02 5.84 16.82
CA ILE A 108 4.10 6.07 15.72
C ILE A 108 4.48 5.16 14.55
N ALA A 109 3.52 4.37 14.06
CA ALA A 109 3.66 3.64 12.80
C ALA A 109 3.01 4.46 11.67
N ALA A 110 3.83 4.97 10.75
CA ALA A 110 3.38 5.82 9.66
C ALA A 110 3.43 5.08 8.32
N GLY A 111 2.26 5.01 7.69
CA GLY A 111 2.06 4.41 6.39
C GLY A 111 1.67 2.93 6.44
N SER A 112 0.94 2.50 5.42
CA SER A 112 0.34 1.16 5.33
C SER A 112 1.37 0.04 5.50
N CYS A 113 2.57 0.22 4.93
CA CYS A 113 3.67 -0.74 5.05
C CYS A 113 4.15 -0.93 6.50
N ALA A 114 4.22 0.13 7.32
CA ALA A 114 4.61 0.03 8.73
C ALA A 114 3.51 -0.60 9.59
N ILE A 115 2.25 -0.32 9.25
CA ILE A 115 1.07 -0.79 10.00
C ILE A 115 0.81 -2.28 9.75
N SER A 116 0.85 -2.71 8.48
CA SER A 116 0.32 -4.01 8.06
C SER A 116 1.17 -4.75 7.01
N GLY A 117 2.32 -4.20 6.61
CA GLY A 117 3.13 -4.68 5.47
C GLY A 117 2.53 -4.35 4.10
N ASP A 118 1.22 -4.10 4.03
CA ASP A 118 0.41 -3.72 2.87
C ASP A 118 0.85 -4.36 1.54
N HIS A 119 1.31 -3.57 0.56
CA HIS A 119 1.77 -4.05 -0.75
C HIS A 119 2.82 -5.15 -0.69
N TYR A 120 3.63 -5.17 0.38
CA TYR A 120 4.71 -6.13 0.56
C TYR A 120 4.39 -7.21 1.59
N ARG A 121 3.14 -7.29 2.07
CA ARG A 121 2.74 -8.20 3.16
C ARG A 121 3.00 -9.67 2.85
N HIS A 122 2.88 -10.07 1.58
CA HIS A 122 3.08 -11.46 1.15
C HIS A 122 4.53 -11.78 0.76
N ILE A 123 5.44 -10.81 0.88
CA ILE A 123 6.85 -11.02 0.56
C ILE A 123 7.58 -11.57 1.79
N TYR A 124 8.38 -12.61 1.59
CA TYR A 124 9.14 -13.30 2.64
C TYR A 124 10.07 -12.39 3.46
N SER A 125 10.47 -11.24 2.92
CA SER A 125 11.48 -10.35 3.51
C SER A 125 10.89 -9.23 4.36
N VAL A 126 9.56 -9.06 4.37
CA VAL A 126 8.86 -7.95 5.04
C VAL A 126 8.09 -8.44 6.26
N VAL A 127 8.12 -7.65 7.32
CA VAL A 127 7.31 -7.92 8.52
C VAL A 127 5.88 -7.47 8.24
N PRO A 128 4.85 -8.28 8.54
CA PRO A 128 3.43 -7.92 8.33
C PRO A 128 2.91 -6.73 9.16
N GLY A 129 3.78 -6.01 9.86
CA GLY A 129 3.45 -4.89 10.75
C GLY A 129 4.55 -4.68 11.78
N VAL A 130 4.83 -3.43 12.14
CA VAL A 130 5.90 -3.14 13.12
C VAL A 130 5.52 -3.49 14.56
N ASP A 131 4.22 -3.60 14.81
CA ASP A 131 3.62 -4.04 16.08
C ASP A 131 4.00 -5.47 16.49
N TRP A 132 4.48 -6.28 15.55
CA TRP A 132 5.10 -7.58 15.82
C TRP A 132 6.43 -7.47 16.55
N VAL A 133 7.12 -6.35 16.42
CA VAL A 133 8.50 -6.16 16.92
C VAL A 133 8.49 -5.32 18.18
N ILE A 134 7.82 -4.17 18.13
CA ILE A 134 7.73 -3.18 19.22
C ILE A 134 6.27 -2.77 19.43
N PRO A 135 5.86 -2.31 20.62
CA PRO A 135 4.52 -1.78 20.80
C PRO A 135 4.34 -0.47 20.01
N VAL A 136 3.14 -0.26 19.46
CA VAL A 136 2.78 0.96 18.72
C VAL A 136 1.64 1.67 19.46
N ASP A 137 1.76 2.98 19.61
CA ASP A 137 0.76 3.81 20.30
C ASP A 137 -0.24 4.42 19.31
N VAL A 138 0.24 4.95 18.18
CA VAL A 138 -0.60 5.58 17.15
C VAL A 138 -0.23 5.07 15.77
N TYR A 139 -1.26 4.81 14.96
CA TYR A 139 -1.14 4.39 13.56
C TYR A 139 -1.61 5.52 12.65
N VAL A 140 -0.79 5.91 11.68
CA VAL A 140 -1.12 6.94 10.69
C VAL A 140 -1.35 6.27 9.33
N PRO A 141 -2.61 6.08 8.89
CA PRO A 141 -2.91 5.41 7.64
C PRO A 141 -2.52 6.25 6.41
N GLY A 142 -1.98 5.60 5.37
CA GLY A 142 -1.68 6.22 4.08
C GLY A 142 -0.55 5.51 3.31
N CYS A 143 -0.37 5.79 2.02
CA CYS A 143 0.70 5.19 1.20
C CYS A 143 1.22 6.15 0.12
N PRO A 144 2.05 7.16 0.47
CA PRO A 144 2.35 7.62 1.83
C PRO A 144 1.19 8.46 2.44
N PRO A 145 1.10 8.58 3.78
CA PRO A 145 0.12 9.45 4.44
C PRO A 145 0.42 10.92 4.15
N ARG A 146 -0.58 11.75 3.88
CA ARG A 146 -0.31 13.17 3.58
C ARG A 146 0.31 13.87 4.79
N PRO A 147 1.02 14.99 4.60
CA PRO A 147 1.64 15.70 5.71
C PRO A 147 0.60 16.14 6.76
N GLU A 148 -0.61 16.49 6.33
CA GLU A 148 -1.71 16.82 7.23
C GLU A 148 -2.14 15.63 8.10
N ASP A 149 -2.29 14.44 7.52
CA ASP A 149 -2.66 13.21 8.23
C ASP A 149 -1.58 12.83 9.25
N PHE A 150 -0.31 13.08 8.90
CA PHE A 150 0.82 12.84 9.79
C PHE A 150 0.82 13.78 11.00
N ILE A 151 0.48 15.07 10.79
CA ILE A 151 0.32 16.05 11.87
C ILE A 151 -0.87 15.66 12.76
N GLU A 152 -1.96 15.18 12.18
CA GLU A 152 -3.12 14.70 12.93
C GLU A 152 -2.75 13.50 13.83
N GLY A 153 -1.98 12.54 13.31
CA GLY A 153 -1.45 11.44 14.10
C GLY A 153 -0.58 11.88 15.28
N ILE A 154 0.24 12.90 15.08
CA ILE A 154 1.04 13.51 16.17
C ILE A 154 0.14 14.21 17.19
N MET A 155 -0.87 14.96 16.75
CA MET A 155 -1.81 15.62 17.63
C MET A 155 -2.61 14.62 18.46
N GLU A 156 -2.97 13.48 17.88
CA GLU A 156 -3.63 12.40 18.61
C GLU A 156 -2.72 11.79 19.68
N LEU A 157 -1.43 11.59 19.37
CA LEU A 157 -0.45 11.19 20.38
C LEU A 157 -0.35 12.23 21.51
N GLN A 158 -0.30 13.53 21.19
CA GLN A 158 -0.29 14.60 22.20
C GLN A 158 -1.56 14.59 23.07
N ASN A 159 -2.72 14.25 22.51
CA ASN A 159 -3.98 14.08 23.24
C ASN A 159 -3.92 12.88 24.19
N LEU A 160 -3.37 11.75 23.73
CA LEU A 160 -3.17 10.55 24.56
C LEU A 160 -2.26 10.84 25.76
N ILE A 161 -1.13 11.51 25.53
CA ILE A 161 -0.19 11.93 26.59
C ILE A 161 -0.89 12.89 27.56
N SER A 162 -1.65 13.86 27.05
CA SER A 162 -2.40 14.81 27.87
C SER A 162 -3.39 14.11 28.81
N ASN A 163 -4.01 13.02 28.37
CA ASN A 163 -5.00 12.25 29.11
C ASN A 163 -4.40 11.19 30.06
N GLY A 164 -3.08 10.94 30.00
CA GLY A 164 -2.41 9.94 30.84
C GLY A 164 -2.78 8.49 30.54
N LYS A 165 -3.40 8.21 29.38
CA LYS A 165 -3.67 6.84 28.90
C LYS A 165 -2.39 6.30 28.24
N ILE A 166 -1.58 5.55 28.98
CA ILE A 166 -0.26 5.07 28.52
C ILE A 166 -0.25 3.53 28.47
N SER A 167 -1.23 2.95 27.79
CA SER A 167 -1.24 1.50 27.56
C SER A 167 -0.81 1.23 26.12
N PRO A 168 0.45 0.82 25.87
CA PRO A 168 0.86 0.34 24.56
C PRO A 168 -0.03 -0.84 24.17
N THR A 169 -0.80 -0.67 23.11
CA THR A 169 -1.67 -1.74 22.62
C THR A 169 -0.82 -2.64 21.74
N TYR A 170 -0.29 -3.73 22.29
CA TYR A 170 0.04 -4.85 21.42
C TYR A 170 -1.24 -5.24 20.71
N ASN A 171 -1.18 -5.33 19.38
CA ASN A 171 -2.28 -5.85 18.55
C ASN A 171 -2.51 -7.33 18.89
N VAL A 172 -3.05 -7.60 20.09
CA VAL A 172 -3.65 -8.87 20.43
C VAL A 172 -5.04 -8.77 19.86
N SER A 173 -5.26 -9.37 18.70
CA SER A 173 -6.61 -9.59 18.19
C SER A 173 -7.36 -10.48 19.18
N THR A 174 -8.00 -9.87 20.17
CA THR A 174 -8.94 -10.53 21.09
C THR A 174 -10.28 -10.81 20.41
N GLY A 175 -10.48 -10.31 19.19
CA GLY A 175 -11.58 -10.68 18.33
C GLY A 175 -11.41 -12.11 17.83
N GLY A 176 -12.30 -13.00 18.28
CA GLY A 176 -12.44 -14.34 17.71
C GLY A 176 -12.57 -14.29 16.19
N LYS A 177 -12.08 -15.34 15.53
CA LYS A 177 -12.04 -15.56 14.08
C LYS A 177 -13.43 -15.53 13.45
N ASN A 178 -14.06 -14.36 13.36
CA ASN A 178 -15.24 -14.18 12.53
C ASN A 178 -14.74 -13.60 11.20
N GLN A 179 -14.29 -14.50 10.32
CA GLN A 179 -14.23 -14.19 8.90
C GLN A 179 -15.64 -13.77 8.50
N ILE A 180 -15.81 -12.48 8.17
CA ILE A 180 -17.05 -12.01 7.60
C ILE A 180 -17.14 -12.68 6.22
N ASP A 181 -18.14 -13.52 6.00
CA ASP A 181 -18.42 -14.08 4.68
C ASP A 181 -18.76 -12.92 3.72
N ILE A 182 -17.76 -12.44 2.99
CA ILE A 182 -17.95 -11.41 1.98
C ILE A 182 -18.78 -12.04 0.87
N LYS A 183 -19.98 -11.50 0.63
CA LYS A 183 -20.80 -11.88 -0.53
C LYS A 183 -20.04 -11.54 -1.81
N LYS A 184 -19.48 -12.56 -2.46
CA LYS A 184 -18.84 -12.48 -3.78
C LYS A 184 -19.83 -11.88 -4.78
N THR A 185 -19.65 -10.62 -5.12
CA THR A 185 -20.47 -9.96 -6.14
C THR A 185 -19.73 -10.09 -7.46
N LYS A 186 -20.21 -10.97 -8.35
CA LYS A 186 -19.63 -11.13 -9.69
C LYS A 186 -19.75 -9.82 -10.47
N THR A 187 -18.65 -9.39 -11.10
CA THR A 187 -18.64 -8.21 -11.98
C THR A 187 -19.57 -8.45 -13.17
N LYS A 188 -20.50 -7.52 -13.42
CA LYS A 188 -21.42 -7.62 -14.57
C LYS A 188 -20.64 -7.43 -15.87
N LYS A 189 -20.77 -8.38 -16.81
CA LYS A 189 -20.29 -8.18 -18.18
C LYS A 189 -21.18 -7.15 -18.89
N GLN A 190 -20.62 -6.45 -19.87
CA GLN A 190 -21.34 -5.45 -20.67
C GLN A 190 -21.41 -5.94 -22.11
N LYS A 191 -22.40 -5.47 -22.86
CA LYS A 191 -22.51 -5.72 -24.29
C LYS A 191 -21.36 -5.05 -25.04
N ASN A 192 -20.93 -5.66 -26.14
CA ASN A 192 -19.92 -5.08 -27.00
C ASN A 192 -20.50 -3.85 -27.72
N LEU A 193 -19.83 -2.70 -27.60
CA LEU A 193 -20.22 -1.43 -28.24
C LEU A 193 -19.25 -1.04 -29.37
N ILE A 194 -18.32 -1.92 -29.73
CA ILE A 194 -17.34 -1.66 -30.78
C ILE A 194 -18.06 -1.76 -32.13
N GLU A 195 -18.16 -0.64 -32.85
CA GLU A 195 -18.72 -0.57 -34.22
C GLU A 195 -17.66 -0.85 -35.31
N ASN A 196 -16.39 -0.92 -34.91
CA ASN A 196 -15.25 -1.13 -35.80
C ASN A 196 -15.21 -2.55 -36.42
N LYS A 197 -14.37 -2.71 -37.44
CA LYS A 197 -14.31 -3.92 -38.27
C LYS A 197 -13.81 -5.16 -37.49
N PHE A 198 -14.64 -6.19 -37.47
CA PHE A 198 -14.29 -7.52 -36.95
C PHE A 198 -13.70 -8.40 -38.05
N ILE A 199 -12.65 -9.14 -37.70
CA ILE A 199 -11.96 -10.08 -38.57
C ILE A 199 -12.15 -11.48 -38.02
N ASN A 200 -12.27 -12.46 -38.91
CA ASN A 200 -12.33 -13.86 -38.53
C ASN A 200 -10.94 -14.33 -38.05
N LYS A 201 -10.90 -15.14 -36.99
CA LYS A 201 -9.68 -15.67 -36.38
C LYS A 201 -8.71 -16.28 -37.41
N ASN A 202 -9.23 -17.07 -38.36
CA ASN A 202 -8.40 -17.76 -39.36
C ASN A 202 -7.82 -16.83 -40.45
N GLU A 203 -8.34 -15.61 -40.58
CA GLU A 203 -7.88 -14.64 -41.58
C GLU A 203 -6.87 -13.63 -41.01
N LEU A 204 -6.57 -13.70 -39.71
CA LEU A 204 -5.73 -12.73 -39.01
C LEU A 204 -4.34 -12.59 -39.66
N LEU A 205 -3.63 -13.71 -39.89
CA LEU A 205 -2.29 -13.69 -40.49
C LEU A 205 -2.29 -13.10 -41.91
N ASN A 206 -3.26 -13.49 -42.72
CA ASN A 206 -3.40 -13.00 -44.08
C ASN A 206 -3.67 -11.48 -44.08
N TYR A 207 -4.54 -11.03 -43.19
CA TYR A 207 -4.87 -9.61 -43.05
C TYR A 207 -3.66 -8.79 -42.58
N ALA A 208 -2.99 -9.22 -41.51
CA ALA A 208 -1.79 -8.57 -40.98
C ALA A 208 -0.68 -8.47 -42.04
N SER A 209 -0.47 -9.53 -42.83
CA SER A 209 0.51 -9.56 -43.92
C SER A 209 0.18 -8.55 -45.03
N GLN A 210 -1.09 -8.37 -45.38
CA GLN A 210 -1.50 -7.36 -46.37
C GLN A 210 -1.16 -5.93 -45.94
N TYR A 211 -1.32 -5.59 -44.66
CA TYR A 211 -0.98 -4.25 -44.16
C TYR A 211 0.52 -4.05 -44.01
N LYS A 212 1.27 -5.09 -43.64
CA LYS A 212 2.73 -5.05 -43.66
C LYS A 212 3.26 -4.71 -45.06
N ASN A 213 2.66 -5.27 -46.11
CA ASN A 213 2.98 -4.93 -47.50
C ASN A 213 2.59 -3.50 -47.90
N LYS A 214 1.66 -2.87 -47.17
CA LYS A 214 1.26 -1.46 -47.31
C LYS A 214 2.06 -0.51 -46.38
N ASP A 215 3.22 -0.94 -45.91
CA ASP A 215 4.15 -0.15 -45.10
C ASP A 215 3.66 0.16 -43.66
N PHE A 216 2.67 -0.58 -43.16
CA PHE A 216 2.32 -0.60 -41.73
C PHE A 216 3.28 -1.53 -41.00
N LEU A 217 4.42 -1.00 -40.56
CA LEU A 217 5.52 -1.77 -39.97
C LEU A 217 5.51 -1.80 -38.44
N TYR A 218 4.77 -0.91 -37.78
CA TYR A 218 4.80 -0.74 -36.33
C TYR A 218 3.51 -1.22 -35.67
N LEU A 219 3.61 -2.16 -34.74
CA LEU A 219 2.50 -2.60 -33.91
C LEU A 219 2.49 -1.79 -32.61
N LYS A 220 1.44 -0.99 -32.39
CA LYS A 220 1.32 -0.08 -31.25
C LYS A 220 0.94 -0.83 -29.98
N PHE A 221 -0.19 -1.53 -30.02
CA PHE A 221 -0.64 -2.35 -28.90
C PHE A 221 -1.57 -3.48 -29.33
N ILE A 222 -1.63 -4.50 -28.49
CA ILE A 222 -2.58 -5.60 -28.49
C ILE A 222 -3.23 -5.59 -27.11
N THR A 223 -4.56 -5.59 -27.08
CA THR A 223 -5.31 -5.69 -25.82
C THR A 223 -6.50 -6.62 -25.97
N ALA A 224 -7.04 -7.11 -24.86
CA ALA A 224 -8.22 -7.95 -24.82
C ALA A 224 -9.27 -7.35 -23.90
N THR A 225 -10.54 -7.55 -24.26
CA THR A 225 -11.69 -7.11 -23.44
C THR A 225 -12.68 -8.25 -23.28
N ASP A 226 -13.07 -8.54 -22.04
CA ASP A 226 -14.05 -9.58 -21.68
C ASP A 226 -15.49 -9.04 -21.77
N PHE A 227 -16.17 -9.28 -22.89
CA PHE A 227 -17.57 -8.92 -23.12
C PHE A 227 -18.52 -10.08 -22.78
N GLU A 228 -19.84 -9.82 -22.80
CA GLU A 228 -20.86 -10.89 -22.65
C GLU A 228 -20.72 -12.01 -23.70
N GLU A 229 -20.33 -11.64 -24.91
CA GLU A 229 -20.24 -12.54 -26.07
C GLU A 229 -18.89 -13.30 -26.16
N GLY A 230 -17.95 -13.00 -25.26
CA GLY A 230 -16.61 -13.58 -25.25
C GLY A 230 -15.49 -12.55 -25.14
N LEU A 231 -14.25 -13.04 -25.24
CA LEU A 231 -13.06 -12.20 -25.28
C LEU A 231 -12.84 -11.65 -26.69
N THR A 232 -12.73 -10.32 -26.80
CA THR A 232 -12.39 -9.63 -28.04
C THR A 232 -10.96 -9.10 -27.94
N LEU A 233 -10.11 -9.51 -28.88
CA LEU A 233 -8.78 -8.94 -29.08
C LEU A 233 -8.87 -7.70 -29.96
N THR A 234 -8.09 -6.68 -29.62
CA THR A 234 -7.95 -5.43 -30.37
C THR A 234 -6.50 -5.22 -30.70
N TYR A 235 -6.23 -4.98 -31.97
CA TYR A 235 -4.90 -4.74 -32.52
C TYR A 235 -4.86 -3.36 -33.13
N VAL A 236 -3.79 -2.62 -32.85
CA VAL A 236 -3.50 -1.35 -33.53
C VAL A 236 -2.13 -1.41 -34.18
N ILE A 237 -2.12 -1.28 -35.50
CA ILE A 237 -0.90 -1.16 -36.30
C ILE A 237 -0.81 0.25 -36.89
N SER A 238 0.40 0.73 -37.10
CA SER A 238 0.68 2.11 -37.47
C SER A 238 1.67 2.17 -38.63
N ASN A 239 1.39 3.06 -39.57
CA ASN A 239 2.33 3.48 -40.59
C ASN A 239 3.00 4.77 -40.12
N THR A 240 4.25 4.66 -39.66
CA THR A 240 4.99 5.79 -39.10
C THR A 240 5.34 6.87 -40.13
N LYS A 241 5.35 6.54 -41.44
CA LYS A 241 5.65 7.50 -42.51
C LYS A 241 4.44 8.36 -42.86
N LEU A 242 3.25 7.75 -42.92
CA LEU A 242 1.99 8.44 -43.22
C LEU A 242 1.33 9.02 -41.97
N GLY A 243 1.70 8.54 -40.77
CA GLY A 243 1.04 8.92 -39.52
C GLY A 243 -0.36 8.33 -39.38
N GLU A 244 -0.65 7.25 -40.10
CA GLU A 244 -1.96 6.59 -40.12
C GLU A 244 -1.95 5.36 -39.21
N ASP A 245 -3.04 5.19 -38.47
CA ASP A 245 -3.27 4.03 -37.61
C ASP A 245 -4.43 3.21 -38.15
N MET A 246 -4.28 1.89 -38.09
CA MET A 246 -5.33 0.94 -38.42
C MET A 246 -5.63 0.08 -37.20
N GLU A 247 -6.88 0.13 -36.76
CA GLU A 247 -7.42 -0.68 -35.67
C GLU A 247 -8.30 -1.80 -36.23
N PHE A 248 -8.14 -3.01 -35.70
CA PHE A 248 -9.02 -4.12 -36.03
C PHE A 248 -9.22 -5.07 -34.84
N HIS A 249 -10.34 -5.77 -34.85
CA HIS A 249 -10.77 -6.61 -33.75
C HIS A 249 -10.98 -8.05 -34.17
N VAL A 250 -10.68 -8.99 -33.27
CA VAL A 250 -10.95 -10.42 -33.45
C VAL A 250 -11.74 -10.92 -32.25
N ASN A 251 -12.91 -11.49 -32.52
CA ASN A 251 -13.69 -12.17 -31.48
C ASN A 251 -13.25 -13.63 -31.38
N LEU A 252 -12.83 -14.06 -30.19
CA LEU A 252 -12.37 -15.43 -29.94
C LEU A 252 -13.51 -16.41 -29.63
N GLY A 253 -14.69 -15.90 -29.25
CA GLY A 253 -15.82 -16.73 -28.83
C GLY A 253 -15.41 -17.72 -27.73
N ASN A 254 -15.64 -19.02 -27.97
CA ASN A 254 -15.37 -20.09 -27.01
C ASN A 254 -13.94 -20.65 -27.05
N SER A 255 -13.17 -20.38 -28.12
CA SER A 255 -11.81 -20.91 -28.29
C SER A 255 -10.79 -19.80 -28.08
N LEU A 256 -10.08 -19.85 -26.95
CA LEU A 256 -9.09 -18.84 -26.56
C LEU A 256 -7.71 -19.05 -27.20
N GLU A 257 -7.67 -19.62 -28.40
CA GLU A 257 -6.44 -19.80 -29.16
C GLU A 257 -6.46 -18.85 -30.35
N ILE A 258 -5.31 -18.39 -30.83
CA ILE A 258 -5.18 -17.58 -32.05
C ILE A 258 -3.77 -17.68 -32.61
N ASP A 259 -3.56 -17.41 -33.89
CA ASP A 259 -2.22 -17.38 -34.46
C ASP A 259 -1.44 -16.14 -33.99
N SER A 260 -0.16 -16.33 -33.69
CA SER A 260 0.75 -15.28 -33.25
C SER A 260 1.12 -14.34 -34.40
N LEU A 261 1.18 -13.05 -34.12
CA LEU A 261 1.71 -12.03 -35.01
C LEU A 261 3.20 -11.74 -34.77
N SER A 262 3.85 -12.42 -33.83
CA SER A 262 5.26 -12.19 -33.45
C SER A 262 6.25 -12.35 -34.62
N GLU A 263 5.99 -13.25 -35.57
CA GLU A 263 6.79 -13.37 -36.79
C GLU A 263 6.64 -12.17 -37.74
N LEU A 264 5.46 -11.55 -37.76
CA LEU A 264 5.19 -10.39 -38.60
C LEU A 264 5.63 -9.08 -37.93
N PHE A 265 5.39 -8.95 -36.63
CA PHE A 265 5.67 -7.76 -35.84
C PHE A 265 6.41 -8.15 -34.55
N VAL A 266 7.68 -7.76 -34.45
CA VAL A 266 8.52 -8.07 -33.27
C VAL A 266 7.89 -7.55 -31.96
N GLY A 267 7.17 -6.42 -32.02
CA GLY A 267 6.49 -5.85 -30.86
C GLY A 267 5.37 -6.74 -30.29
N ALA A 268 4.86 -7.69 -31.07
CA ALA A 268 3.82 -8.60 -30.61
C ALA A 268 4.34 -9.64 -29.61
N ASP A 269 5.65 -9.97 -29.61
CA ASP A 269 6.22 -10.95 -28.67
C ASP A 269 5.94 -10.59 -27.19
N TRP A 270 6.13 -9.32 -26.83
CA TRP A 270 5.86 -8.89 -25.46
C TRP A 270 4.36 -8.85 -25.15
N GLN A 271 3.57 -8.29 -26.05
CA GLN A 271 2.16 -8.00 -25.82
C GLN A 271 1.31 -9.27 -25.85
N GLU A 272 1.63 -10.24 -26.70
CA GLU A 272 0.95 -11.54 -26.71
C GLU A 272 1.21 -12.33 -25.41
N ARG A 273 2.42 -12.22 -24.84
CA ARG A 273 2.73 -12.82 -23.53
C ARG A 273 1.98 -12.14 -22.38
N GLU A 274 1.83 -10.82 -22.42
CA GLU A 274 1.01 -10.08 -21.46
C GLU A 274 -0.44 -10.55 -21.50
N ILE A 275 -1.00 -10.68 -22.70
CA ILE A 275 -2.37 -11.13 -22.91
C ILE A 275 -2.56 -12.60 -22.49
N TYR A 276 -1.59 -13.45 -22.78
CA TYR A 276 -1.57 -14.84 -22.30
C TYR A 276 -1.59 -14.89 -20.77
N ASP A 277 -0.78 -14.08 -20.11
CA ASP A 277 -0.66 -14.09 -18.65
C ASP A 277 -1.96 -13.56 -17.98
N LEU A 278 -2.47 -12.43 -18.47
CA LEU A 278 -3.56 -11.71 -17.82
C LEU A 278 -4.97 -12.17 -18.24
N PHE A 279 -5.14 -12.63 -19.49
CA PHE A 279 -6.43 -13.06 -20.05
C PHE A 279 -6.47 -14.54 -20.43
N GLY A 280 -5.34 -15.26 -20.45
CA GLY A 280 -5.31 -16.69 -20.75
C GLY A 280 -5.59 -17.04 -22.21
N ILE A 281 -5.28 -16.13 -23.13
CA ILE A 281 -5.38 -16.36 -24.57
C ILE A 281 -4.06 -16.96 -25.05
N SER A 282 -4.11 -18.11 -25.71
CA SER A 282 -2.94 -18.82 -26.21
C SER A 282 -2.64 -18.45 -27.67
N PHE A 283 -1.37 -18.16 -27.96
CA PHE A 283 -0.91 -17.75 -29.28
C PHE A 283 -0.10 -18.87 -29.95
N SER A 284 -0.65 -19.47 -31.01
CA SER A 284 -0.01 -20.51 -31.81
C SER A 284 1.12 -19.93 -32.66
N GLY A 285 2.30 -20.56 -32.63
CA GLY A 285 3.48 -20.08 -33.37
C GLY A 285 4.32 -19.02 -32.64
N HIS A 286 3.94 -18.64 -31.41
CA HIS A 286 4.71 -17.68 -30.62
C HIS A 286 6.05 -18.29 -30.14
N PRO A 287 7.19 -17.58 -30.24
CA PRO A 287 8.52 -18.15 -29.96
C PRO A 287 8.74 -18.57 -28.51
N ASN A 288 8.17 -17.84 -27.54
CA ASN A 288 8.30 -18.14 -26.11
C ASN A 288 7.07 -17.70 -25.30
N LEU A 289 5.96 -18.42 -25.45
CA LEU A 289 4.72 -18.08 -24.74
C LEU A 289 4.80 -18.53 -23.28
N LYS A 290 5.21 -17.62 -22.40
CA LYS A 290 5.32 -17.82 -20.94
C LYS A 290 4.83 -16.59 -20.19
N ARG A 291 4.36 -16.80 -18.96
CA ARG A 291 4.00 -15.73 -18.02
C ARG A 291 5.16 -14.73 -17.86
N ILE A 292 4.82 -13.45 -17.69
CA ILE A 292 5.80 -12.35 -17.55
C ILE A 292 5.48 -11.41 -16.40
N MET A 293 4.21 -11.27 -16.05
CA MET A 293 3.73 -10.40 -14.98
C MET A 293 3.45 -11.21 -13.72
N MET A 294 2.85 -12.40 -13.86
CA MET A 294 2.44 -13.22 -12.73
C MET A 294 3.49 -14.29 -12.39
N PRO A 295 3.62 -14.68 -11.10
CA PRO A 295 4.42 -15.82 -10.69
C PRO A 295 4.03 -17.11 -11.43
N GLU A 296 5.00 -18.02 -11.63
CA GLU A 296 4.78 -19.27 -12.36
C GLU A 296 3.73 -20.19 -11.71
N ASP A 297 3.59 -20.10 -10.39
CA ASP A 297 2.63 -20.83 -9.55
C ASP A 297 1.25 -20.15 -9.46
N TRP A 298 1.05 -19.01 -10.13
CA TRP A 298 -0.21 -18.30 -10.10
C TRP A 298 -1.34 -19.07 -10.80
N ILE A 299 -2.47 -19.19 -10.12
CA ILE A 299 -3.66 -19.89 -10.62
C ILE A 299 -4.66 -18.86 -11.17
N GLY A 300 -4.97 -18.98 -12.46
CA GLY A 300 -5.97 -18.15 -13.16
C GLY A 300 -5.39 -16.93 -13.88
N HIS A 301 -6.29 -16.00 -14.24
CA HIS A 301 -6.07 -14.88 -15.16
C HIS A 301 -6.81 -13.62 -14.66
N PRO A 302 -6.12 -12.67 -14.04
CA PRO A 302 -6.73 -11.60 -13.23
C PRO A 302 -7.65 -10.65 -14.00
N LEU A 303 -7.48 -10.50 -15.31
CA LEU A 303 -8.30 -9.59 -16.12
C LEU A 303 -9.57 -10.24 -16.69
N LYS A 304 -9.83 -11.52 -16.42
CA LYS A 304 -11.15 -12.12 -16.69
C LYS A 304 -12.16 -11.64 -15.66
N LYS A 305 -13.37 -11.25 -16.08
CA LYS A 305 -14.45 -10.84 -15.15
C LYS A 305 -14.95 -11.98 -14.26
N GLU A 306 -14.69 -13.22 -14.68
CA GLU A 306 -14.96 -14.44 -13.93
C GLU A 306 -13.87 -14.76 -12.90
N TYR A 307 -12.68 -14.15 -13.03
CA TYR A 307 -11.64 -14.30 -12.05
C TYR A 307 -12.12 -13.71 -10.73
N ASP A 308 -12.27 -14.58 -9.76
CA ASP A 308 -12.51 -14.20 -8.39
C ASP A 308 -11.18 -13.61 -7.91
N MET A 309 -11.03 -12.29 -8.09
CA MET A 309 -10.07 -11.51 -7.31
C MET A 309 -10.27 -11.98 -5.89
N ASP A 310 -9.19 -12.48 -5.26
CA ASP A 310 -9.24 -12.98 -3.89
C ASP A 310 -10.25 -12.14 -3.15
N THR A 311 -11.33 -12.78 -2.67
CA THR A 311 -12.14 -12.19 -1.61
C THR A 311 -11.13 -11.54 -0.70
N HIS A 312 -11.35 -10.29 -0.29
CA HIS A 312 -10.57 -9.72 0.80
C HIS A 312 -10.69 -10.69 1.99
N ASN A 313 -9.87 -11.74 2.00
CA ASN A 313 -9.37 -12.37 3.19
C ASN A 313 -8.70 -11.15 3.77
N SER A 314 -9.38 -10.48 4.71
CA SER A 314 -8.71 -9.58 5.63
C SER A 314 -7.44 -10.33 6.00
N PRO A 315 -6.28 -9.87 5.51
CA PRO A 315 -5.20 -10.78 5.17
C PRO A 315 -4.91 -11.57 6.43
N TYR A 316 -4.96 -12.91 6.34
CA TYR A 316 -4.75 -13.78 7.49
C TYR A 316 -3.58 -13.20 8.27
N ARG A 317 -3.92 -12.65 9.44
CA ARG A 317 -2.97 -12.02 10.32
C ARG A 317 -2.53 -13.18 11.18
N PRO A 318 -1.38 -13.82 10.90
CA PRO A 318 -0.91 -14.85 11.80
C PRO A 318 -0.87 -14.23 13.19
N THR A 319 -1.23 -15.00 14.20
CA THR A 319 -1.01 -14.55 15.57
C THR A 319 0.50 -14.51 15.84
N ARG A 320 0.89 -13.79 16.90
CA ARG A 320 2.27 -13.84 17.41
C ARG A 320 2.77 -15.29 17.52
N GLU A 321 1.92 -16.17 18.05
CA GLU A 321 2.22 -17.59 18.23
C GLU A 321 2.46 -18.33 16.91
N GLU A 322 1.64 -18.07 15.88
CA GLU A 322 1.80 -18.69 14.56
C GLU A 322 3.12 -18.26 13.90
N TYR A 323 3.50 -16.99 13.98
CA TYR A 323 4.80 -16.50 13.48
C TYR A 323 5.98 -17.04 14.26
N GLU A 324 5.91 -17.08 15.60
CA GLU A 324 6.97 -17.68 16.41
C GLU A 324 7.13 -19.18 16.09
N SER A 325 6.03 -19.88 15.78
CA SER A 325 6.10 -21.27 15.30
C SER A 325 6.82 -21.40 13.96
N TRP A 326 6.62 -20.44 13.04
CA TRP A 326 7.25 -20.45 11.72
C TRP A 326 8.75 -20.18 11.76
N LYS A 327 9.24 -19.40 12.73
CA LYS A 327 10.68 -19.22 12.95
C LYS A 327 11.43 -20.53 13.23
N THR A 328 10.74 -21.54 13.76
CA THR A 328 11.36 -22.85 14.06
C THR A 328 11.29 -23.84 12.91
N LYS A 329 10.56 -23.54 11.83
CA LYS A 329 10.36 -24.41 10.67
C LYS A 329 11.21 -24.05 9.45
N LEU A 330 11.92 -22.92 9.48
CA LEU A 330 12.88 -22.46 8.47
C LEU A 330 14.31 -22.64 8.98
#